data_AF-V8CLN7-F1
#
_entry.id   AF-V8CLN7-F1
#
_cell.length_a   1.000
_cell.length_b   1.000
_cell.length_c   1.000
_cell.angle_alpha   90.00
_cell.angle_beta   90.00
_cell.angle_gamma   90.00
#
_symmetry.space_group_name_H-M   'P 1'
#
loop_
_entity.id
_entity.type
_entity.pdbx_description
1 polymer ?
#
loop_
_entity_poly.entity_id
_entity_poly.type
_entity_poly.pdbx_seq_one_letter_code
_entity_poly.pdbx_strand_id
1 'polypeptide(L)'
;MLNLRDNAFADYPDILTGLKAKDADAVWKAVEKYAVQLIIARFGADSDLAKVVKYYFDNDRINHGQTYYLMEGDHISKTEENGLGVNKYVEGEAKFDFCNNNTKDKYYGPELPVAGDAAKWFLEPVNDGVADYFGVAPAEKMKGKNGKYFTTLYTDFPMKVVDNINAYIVESIGTTGAEKGYAQCKKIASKNDIIPAQTPIVLECETTASASNRLLPLANTTPAPTNNILKAVFFDEAKNTIETAGKTVRVFNINPKPAVRNPLGFYRYSGTIIKGNRAFLLVDANASGSKLDGYDMEEEGTADGIDEVTTATVETATNAVYYDLQGRRVDHPVRGIYIVNGKKVIIK
;
A
#
# COMPACT_ATOMS: atom_id res chain seq x y z
N MET A 1 -49.07 -32.31 -20.85
CA MET A 1 -47.69 -31.80 -20.91
C MET A 1 -47.70 -30.36 -20.43
N LEU A 2 -47.18 -30.09 -19.23
CA LEU A 2 -46.87 -28.72 -18.83
C LEU A 2 -45.96 -28.13 -19.92
N ASN A 3 -46.30 -26.96 -20.44
CA ASN A 3 -45.66 -26.35 -21.60
C ASN A 3 -44.15 -26.24 -21.34
N LEU A 4 -43.26 -26.68 -22.26
CA LEU A 4 -41.80 -26.62 -22.09
C LEU A 4 -41.32 -25.23 -21.62
N ARG A 5 -42.03 -24.19 -22.07
CA ARG A 5 -41.86 -22.78 -21.67
C ARG A 5 -42.14 -22.52 -20.19
N ASP A 6 -43.17 -23.14 -19.62
CA ASP A 6 -43.55 -22.93 -18.21
C ASP A 6 -42.50 -23.56 -17.27
N ASN A 7 -41.93 -24.70 -17.66
CA ASN A 7 -40.84 -25.33 -16.92
C ASN A 7 -39.52 -24.54 -17.03
N ALA A 8 -39.23 -23.94 -18.20
CA ALA A 8 -37.99 -23.19 -18.42
C ALA A 8 -37.90 -21.90 -17.58
N PHE A 9 -39.03 -21.34 -17.16
CA PHE A 9 -39.10 -20.13 -16.34
C PHE A 9 -39.71 -20.37 -14.95
N ALA A 10 -39.67 -21.62 -14.45
CA ALA A 10 -40.23 -21.97 -13.15
C ALA A 10 -39.66 -21.13 -12.00
N ASP A 11 -38.36 -20.83 -12.05
CA ASP A 11 -37.65 -19.99 -11.07
C ASP A 11 -37.82 -18.47 -11.33
N TYR A 12 -38.44 -18.11 -12.46
CA TYR A 12 -38.62 -16.72 -12.92
C TYR A 12 -40.09 -16.43 -13.26
N PRO A 13 -41.01 -16.56 -12.29
CA PRO A 13 -42.46 -16.45 -12.53
C PRO A 13 -42.88 -15.10 -13.12
N ASP A 14 -42.16 -14.02 -12.79
CA ASP A 14 -42.46 -12.68 -13.30
C ASP A 14 -42.17 -12.56 -14.80
N ILE A 15 -41.06 -13.15 -15.26
CA ILE A 15 -40.72 -13.23 -16.69
C ILE A 15 -41.77 -14.05 -17.43
N LEU A 16 -42.14 -15.21 -16.87
CA LEU A 16 -43.17 -16.08 -17.45
C LEU A 16 -44.52 -15.37 -17.58
N THR A 17 -44.88 -14.54 -16.61
CA THR A 17 -46.12 -13.76 -16.59
C THR A 17 -46.15 -12.74 -17.73
N GLY A 18 -45.12 -11.90 -17.86
CA GLY A 18 -45.02 -10.95 -18.98
C GLY A 18 -45.02 -11.64 -20.34
N LEU A 19 -44.30 -12.76 -20.43
CA LEU A 19 -44.24 -13.61 -21.62
C LEU A 19 -45.62 -14.17 -22.02
N LYS A 20 -46.45 -14.58 -21.06
CA LYS A 20 -47.82 -15.06 -21.30
C LYS A 20 -48.76 -13.92 -21.69
N ALA A 21 -48.56 -12.74 -21.09
CA ALA A 21 -49.29 -11.51 -21.42
C ALA A 21 -48.90 -10.92 -22.79
N LYS A 22 -47.79 -11.38 -23.39
CA LYS A 22 -47.15 -10.76 -24.57
C LYS A 22 -46.81 -9.28 -24.33
N ASP A 23 -46.44 -8.97 -23.10
CA ASP A 23 -46.05 -7.64 -22.67
C ASP A 23 -44.52 -7.60 -22.56
N ALA A 24 -43.89 -6.93 -23.52
CA ALA A 24 -42.43 -6.83 -23.58
C ALA A 24 -41.86 -6.04 -22.41
N ASP A 25 -42.54 -4.98 -21.96
CA ASP A 25 -42.07 -4.12 -20.87
C ASP A 25 -42.12 -4.86 -19.54
N ALA A 26 -43.19 -5.64 -19.31
CA ALA A 26 -43.28 -6.51 -18.14
C ALA A 26 -42.20 -7.60 -18.13
N VAL A 27 -41.86 -8.17 -19.29
CA VAL A 27 -40.75 -9.13 -19.41
C VAL A 27 -39.42 -8.49 -19.05
N TRP A 28 -39.15 -7.29 -19.57
CA TRP A 28 -37.87 -6.61 -19.31
C TRP A 28 -37.72 -6.18 -17.85
N LYS A 29 -38.76 -5.58 -17.25
CA LYS A 29 -38.73 -5.23 -15.82
C LYS A 29 -38.49 -6.44 -14.92
N ALA A 30 -39.03 -7.60 -15.28
CA ALA A 30 -38.76 -8.84 -14.57
C ALA A 30 -37.28 -9.28 -14.71
N VAL A 31 -36.72 -9.23 -15.93
CA VAL A 31 -35.30 -9.56 -16.18
C VAL A 31 -34.36 -8.64 -15.38
N GLU A 32 -34.61 -7.33 -15.40
CA GLU A 32 -33.82 -6.33 -14.67
C GLU A 32 -33.81 -6.60 -13.16
N LYS A 33 -34.98 -6.88 -12.59
CA LYS A 33 -35.13 -7.27 -11.17
C LYS A 33 -34.21 -8.44 -10.80
N TYR A 34 -34.23 -9.52 -11.58
CA TYR A 34 -33.39 -10.70 -11.28
C TYR A 34 -31.90 -10.43 -11.51
N ALA A 35 -31.54 -9.60 -12.49
CA ALA A 35 -30.15 -9.18 -12.70
C ALA A 35 -29.59 -8.41 -11.49
N VAL A 36 -30.35 -7.47 -10.93
CA VAL A 36 -29.97 -6.73 -9.71
C VAL A 36 -29.77 -7.67 -8.53
N GLN A 37 -30.67 -8.65 -8.36
CA GLN A 37 -30.55 -9.63 -7.26
C GLN A 37 -29.25 -10.41 -7.35
N LEU A 38 -28.84 -10.85 -8.54
CA LEU A 38 -27.57 -11.56 -8.74
C LEU A 38 -26.36 -10.69 -8.46
N ILE A 39 -26.40 -9.41 -8.86
CA ILE A 39 -25.33 -8.45 -8.58
C ILE A 39 -25.21 -8.22 -7.07
N ILE A 40 -26.33 -7.99 -6.38
CA ILE A 40 -26.36 -7.81 -4.92
C ILE A 40 -25.85 -9.06 -4.21
N ALA A 41 -26.26 -10.26 -4.64
CA ALA A 41 -25.80 -11.51 -4.05
C ALA A 41 -24.29 -11.71 -4.20
N ARG A 42 -23.71 -11.24 -5.30
CA ARG A 42 -22.27 -11.38 -5.59
C ARG A 42 -21.40 -10.32 -4.91
N PHE A 43 -21.83 -9.06 -4.92
CA PHE A 43 -21.00 -7.92 -4.53
C PHE A 43 -21.44 -7.26 -3.21
N GLY A 44 -22.61 -7.64 -2.67
CA GLY A 44 -23.22 -6.99 -1.51
C GLY A 44 -24.06 -5.77 -1.90
N ALA A 45 -25.17 -5.56 -1.19
CA ALA A 45 -26.11 -4.47 -1.46
C ALA A 45 -25.48 -3.08 -1.29
N ASP A 46 -24.48 -2.96 -0.42
CA ASP A 46 -23.79 -1.71 -0.14
C ASP A 46 -22.62 -1.41 -1.08
N SER A 47 -22.28 -2.32 -2.00
CA SER A 47 -21.22 -2.05 -2.98
C SER A 47 -21.63 -0.94 -3.94
N ASP A 48 -20.67 -0.12 -4.34
CA ASP A 48 -20.92 1.00 -5.27
C ASP A 48 -21.47 0.49 -6.61
N LEU A 49 -20.97 -0.66 -7.10
CA LEU A 49 -21.50 -1.30 -8.30
C LEU A 49 -22.99 -1.67 -8.18
N ALA A 50 -23.40 -2.28 -7.05
CA ALA A 50 -24.79 -2.65 -6.85
C ALA A 50 -25.70 -1.41 -6.75
N LYS A 51 -25.25 -0.35 -6.06
CA LYS A 51 -25.97 0.92 -5.94
C LYS A 51 -26.16 1.59 -7.30
N VAL A 52 -25.10 1.68 -8.10
CA VAL A 52 -25.14 2.29 -9.45
C VAL A 52 -26.09 1.51 -10.36
N VAL A 53 -25.92 0.20 -10.48
CA VAL A 53 -26.78 -0.61 -11.38
C VAL A 53 -28.25 -0.53 -10.97
N LYS A 54 -28.55 -0.59 -9.66
CA LYS A 54 -29.92 -0.47 -9.16
C LYS A 54 -30.54 0.89 -9.51
N TYR A 55 -29.79 1.98 -9.36
CA TYR A 55 -30.26 3.32 -9.69
C TYR A 55 -30.66 3.46 -11.16
N TYR A 56 -29.89 2.87 -12.09
CA TYR A 56 -30.21 2.92 -13.52
C TYR A 56 -31.50 2.17 -13.86
N PHE A 57 -31.74 1.01 -13.25
CA PHE A 57 -32.98 0.26 -13.46
C PHE A 57 -34.18 0.95 -12.81
N ASP A 58 -34.07 1.42 -11.57
CA ASP A 58 -35.18 2.07 -10.84
C ASP A 58 -35.70 3.34 -11.54
N ASN A 59 -34.86 3.99 -12.34
CA ASN A 59 -35.18 5.25 -13.03
C ASN A 59 -35.43 5.08 -14.54
N ASP A 60 -35.61 3.83 -15.01
CA ASP A 60 -35.85 3.48 -16.42
C ASP A 60 -34.77 4.08 -17.36
N ARG A 61 -33.48 4.04 -16.95
CA ARG A 61 -32.36 4.66 -17.69
C ARG A 61 -31.59 3.69 -18.58
N ILE A 62 -31.95 2.40 -18.55
CA ILE A 62 -31.34 1.39 -19.39
C ILE A 62 -32.01 1.39 -20.76
N ASN A 63 -31.28 1.94 -21.73
CA ASN A 63 -31.64 1.92 -23.14
C ASN A 63 -31.01 0.72 -23.85
N HIS A 64 -31.84 -0.12 -24.46
CA HIS A 64 -31.39 -1.29 -25.21
C HIS A 64 -30.66 -0.91 -26.51
N GLY A 65 -29.62 -1.69 -26.85
CA GLY A 65 -28.82 -1.49 -28.05
C GLY A 65 -27.97 -0.21 -28.04
N GLN A 66 -27.76 0.40 -26.86
CA GLN A 66 -26.95 1.60 -26.71
C GLN A 66 -25.56 1.29 -26.14
N THR A 67 -24.59 2.11 -26.53
CA THR A 67 -23.26 2.13 -25.92
C THR A 67 -23.31 2.98 -24.65
N TYR A 68 -22.75 2.44 -23.56
CA TYR A 68 -22.53 3.16 -22.31
C TYR A 68 -21.07 3.55 -22.18
N TYR A 69 -20.83 4.76 -21.70
CA TYR A 69 -19.50 5.29 -21.43
C TYR A 69 -19.35 5.48 -19.94
N LEU A 70 -18.17 5.15 -19.43
CA LEU A 70 -17.86 5.43 -18.04
C LEU A 70 -17.69 6.94 -17.83
N MET A 71 -18.08 7.46 -16.67
CA MET A 71 -17.96 8.88 -16.31
C MET A 71 -17.28 9.06 -14.96
N GLU A 72 -16.49 10.13 -14.83
CA GLU A 72 -16.04 10.69 -13.56
C GLU A 72 -17.10 11.69 -13.07
N GLY A 73 -17.47 11.67 -11.80
CA GLY A 73 -18.41 12.65 -11.24
C GLY A 73 -19.58 12.05 -10.48
N ASP A 74 -20.37 12.92 -9.86
CA ASP A 74 -21.68 12.54 -9.38
C ASP A 74 -22.63 12.44 -10.58
N HIS A 75 -23.48 11.43 -10.49
CA HIS A 75 -24.39 10.99 -11.52
C HIS A 75 -25.09 12.07 -12.36
N ILE A 76 -25.46 11.72 -13.59
CA ILE A 76 -26.37 12.58 -14.36
C ILE A 76 -27.74 12.59 -13.67
N SER A 77 -28.25 13.78 -13.31
CA SER A 77 -29.56 13.95 -12.69
C SER A 77 -30.62 14.33 -13.71
N LYS A 78 -31.86 13.84 -13.52
CA LYS A 78 -33.03 14.28 -14.28
C LYS A 78 -33.62 15.51 -13.62
N THR A 79 -33.77 16.58 -14.39
CA THR A 79 -34.41 17.82 -13.94
C THR A 79 -35.49 18.23 -14.94
N GLU A 80 -36.41 19.11 -14.54
CA GLU A 80 -37.38 19.72 -15.46
C GLU A 80 -37.02 21.18 -15.67
N GLU A 81 -36.89 21.58 -16.93
CA GLU A 81 -36.70 22.97 -17.34
C GLU A 81 -37.69 23.32 -18.43
N ASN A 82 -38.44 24.42 -18.26
CA ASN A 82 -39.44 24.90 -19.22
C ASN A 82 -40.48 23.84 -19.63
N GLY A 83 -40.87 22.95 -18.71
CA GLY A 83 -41.82 21.87 -18.96
C GLY A 83 -41.27 20.70 -19.79
N LEU A 84 -39.94 20.63 -19.94
CA LEU A 84 -39.24 19.55 -20.62
C LEU A 84 -38.28 18.87 -19.63
N GLY A 85 -38.24 17.54 -19.67
CA GLY A 85 -37.21 16.78 -18.94
C GLY A 85 -35.86 17.01 -19.59
N VAL A 86 -34.87 17.41 -18.79
CA VAL A 86 -33.48 17.60 -19.22
C VAL A 86 -32.53 16.85 -18.29
N ASN A 87 -31.49 16.27 -18.87
CA ASN A 87 -30.40 15.63 -18.14
C ASN A 87 -29.33 16.68 -17.81
N LYS A 88 -28.80 16.65 -16.58
CA LYS A 88 -27.72 17.52 -16.13
C LYS A 88 -26.64 16.74 -15.41
N TYR A 89 -25.39 17.00 -15.78
CA TYR A 89 -24.24 16.50 -15.06
C TYR A 89 -24.10 17.20 -13.69
N VAL A 90 -23.77 16.45 -12.64
CA VAL A 90 -23.58 16.95 -11.28
C VAL A 90 -22.11 16.80 -10.90
N GLU A 91 -21.40 17.93 -10.86
CA GLU A 91 -19.99 17.96 -10.47
C GLU A 91 -19.84 17.85 -8.95
N GLY A 92 -18.83 17.13 -8.45
CA GLY A 92 -18.48 17.21 -7.02
C GLY A 92 -17.71 16.05 -6.40
N GLU A 93 -17.76 14.83 -6.96
CA GLU A 93 -17.07 13.66 -6.40
C GLU A 93 -16.58 12.71 -7.49
N ALA A 94 -15.36 12.16 -7.37
CA ALA A 94 -14.83 11.18 -8.34
C ALA A 94 -15.41 9.79 -8.08
N LYS A 95 -16.66 9.57 -8.51
CA LYS A 95 -17.35 8.28 -8.47
C LYS A 95 -17.49 7.66 -9.85
N PHE A 96 -17.77 6.36 -9.85
CA PHE A 96 -17.99 5.54 -11.03
C PHE A 96 -19.45 5.68 -11.50
N ASP A 97 -19.68 6.20 -12.71
CA ASP A 97 -21.02 6.28 -13.30
C ASP A 97 -21.03 6.00 -14.82
N PHE A 98 -22.22 5.90 -15.44
CA PHE A 98 -22.37 5.63 -16.88
C PHE A 98 -23.24 6.66 -17.62
N CYS A 99 -22.88 7.12 -18.81
CA CYS A 99 -23.84 7.79 -19.71
C CYS A 99 -24.11 6.98 -20.97
N ASN A 100 -25.33 7.07 -21.47
CA ASN A 100 -25.69 6.55 -22.79
C ASN A 100 -25.60 7.63 -23.88
N ASN A 101 -25.59 7.22 -25.15
CA ASN A 101 -25.66 8.12 -26.29
C ASN A 101 -26.98 7.93 -27.06
N ASN A 102 -28.11 7.95 -26.34
CA ASN A 102 -29.43 7.74 -26.94
C ASN A 102 -29.85 8.94 -27.80
N THR A 103 -29.94 8.74 -29.13
CA THR A 103 -30.28 9.80 -30.09
C THR A 103 -31.74 9.77 -30.55
N LYS A 104 -32.56 8.83 -30.05
CA LYS A 104 -33.90 8.55 -30.59
C LYS A 104 -35.05 8.76 -29.60
N ASP A 105 -34.76 8.83 -28.30
CA ASP A 105 -35.78 9.04 -27.28
C ASP A 105 -35.98 10.54 -26.98
N LYS A 106 -37.24 10.97 -26.92
CA LYS A 106 -37.64 12.36 -26.68
C LYS A 106 -37.53 12.76 -25.20
N TYR A 107 -37.61 11.80 -24.29
CA TYR A 107 -37.60 11.97 -22.83
C TYR A 107 -36.25 11.60 -22.21
N TYR A 108 -35.48 10.73 -22.87
CA TYR A 108 -34.14 10.29 -22.49
C TYR A 108 -33.16 10.59 -23.62
N GLY A 109 -32.99 11.89 -23.92
CA GLY A 109 -32.04 12.37 -24.93
C GLY A 109 -30.59 12.01 -24.61
N PRO A 110 -29.65 12.28 -25.55
CA PRO A 110 -28.30 11.78 -25.45
C PRO A 110 -27.62 12.38 -24.21
N GLU A 111 -27.15 11.51 -23.31
CA GLU A 111 -26.47 11.90 -22.08
C GLU A 111 -25.00 12.25 -22.34
N LEU A 112 -24.39 11.64 -23.35
CA LEU A 112 -22.99 11.88 -23.73
C LEU A 112 -22.67 13.37 -24.05
N PRO A 113 -23.49 14.11 -24.84
CA PRO A 113 -23.30 15.55 -25.04
C PRO A 113 -23.44 16.39 -23.75
N VAL A 114 -24.18 15.90 -22.77
CA VAL A 114 -24.38 16.57 -21.47
C VAL A 114 -23.20 16.32 -20.54
N ALA A 115 -22.70 15.08 -20.48
CA ALA A 115 -21.52 14.72 -19.70
C ALA A 115 -20.24 15.34 -20.26
N GLY A 116 -20.15 15.50 -21.58
CA GLY A 116 -19.01 16.13 -22.23
C GLY A 116 -17.69 15.42 -21.91
N ASP A 117 -16.72 16.16 -21.38
CA ASP A 117 -15.40 15.61 -21.03
C ASP A 117 -15.44 14.72 -19.77
N ALA A 118 -16.47 14.83 -18.92
CA ALA A 118 -16.62 13.96 -17.75
C ALA A 118 -16.88 12.48 -18.14
N ALA A 119 -17.41 12.24 -19.34
CA ALA A 119 -17.56 10.90 -19.92
C ALA A 119 -16.29 10.37 -20.62
N LYS A 120 -15.18 11.12 -20.55
CA LYS A 120 -13.88 10.73 -21.11
C LYS A 120 -12.96 10.34 -19.97
N TRP A 121 -12.84 9.04 -19.74
CA TRP A 121 -11.76 8.54 -18.90
C TRP A 121 -10.45 8.68 -19.67
N PHE A 122 -9.55 9.48 -19.13
CA PHE A 122 -8.16 9.48 -19.54
C PHE A 122 -7.47 8.36 -18.77
N LEU A 123 -7.33 7.20 -19.41
CA LEU A 123 -6.45 6.16 -18.93
C LEU A 123 -5.03 6.55 -19.30
N GLU A 124 -4.31 7.13 -18.35
CA GLU A 124 -2.89 7.44 -18.52
C GLU A 124 -2.09 6.12 -18.45
N PRO A 125 -1.44 5.71 -19.54
CA PRO A 125 -0.66 4.49 -19.53
C PRO A 125 0.57 4.68 -18.66
N VAL A 126 0.70 3.90 -17.58
CA VAL A 126 1.94 3.87 -16.82
C VAL A 126 2.97 3.03 -17.57
N ASN A 127 4.09 3.64 -17.95
CA ASN A 127 5.20 3.02 -18.65
C ASN A 127 6.55 3.35 -17.96
N ASP A 128 7.65 2.87 -18.55
CA ASP A 128 9.01 3.13 -18.07
C ASP A 128 9.65 4.37 -18.70
N GLY A 129 8.85 5.23 -19.34
CA GLY A 129 9.23 6.54 -19.85
C GLY A 129 9.35 7.61 -18.77
N VAL A 130 9.64 8.84 -19.17
CA VAL A 130 9.76 10.00 -18.24
C VAL A 130 8.51 10.88 -18.20
N ALA A 131 7.56 10.66 -19.13
CA ALA A 131 6.31 11.42 -19.22
C ALA A 131 5.18 10.76 -18.39
N ASP A 132 5.07 9.44 -18.44
CA ASP A 132 3.93 8.70 -17.88
C ASP A 132 4.41 7.57 -16.95
N TYR A 133 5.05 7.95 -15.84
CA TYR A 133 5.70 7.00 -14.92
C TYR A 133 4.96 6.91 -13.58
N PHE A 134 5.10 5.74 -12.93
CA PHE A 134 4.85 5.61 -11.50
C PHE A 134 6.20 5.66 -10.78
N GLY A 135 6.29 6.51 -9.76
CA GLY A 135 7.55 6.71 -9.03
C GLY A 135 7.31 7.13 -7.60
N VAL A 136 8.23 6.76 -6.71
CA VAL A 136 8.13 7.08 -5.29
C VAL A 136 8.94 8.32 -4.93
N ALA A 137 8.38 9.18 -4.08
CA ALA A 137 9.04 10.39 -3.59
C ALA A 137 9.26 10.30 -2.07
N PRO A 138 10.40 9.74 -1.61
CA PRO A 138 10.78 9.80 -0.20
C PRO A 138 10.85 11.25 0.29
N ALA A 139 10.45 11.49 1.54
CA ALA A 139 10.61 12.81 2.16
C ALA A 139 12.08 13.11 2.45
N GLU A 140 12.50 14.37 2.32
CA GLU A 140 13.90 14.79 2.57
C GLU A 140 14.42 14.38 3.95
N LYS A 141 13.55 14.43 4.98
CA LYS A 141 13.89 14.02 6.33
C LYS A 141 14.22 12.53 6.46
N MET A 142 13.81 11.70 5.50
CA MET A 142 14.01 10.25 5.52
C MET A 142 15.37 9.87 4.91
N LYS A 143 16.38 10.71 5.11
CA LYS A 143 17.74 10.48 4.64
C LYS A 143 18.50 9.63 5.66
N GLY A 144 19.00 8.48 5.22
CA GLY A 144 19.84 7.61 6.03
C GLY A 144 21.26 8.16 6.18
N LYS A 145 22.03 7.57 7.11
CA LYS A 145 23.45 7.94 7.32
C LYS A 145 24.32 7.62 6.10
N ASN A 146 23.92 6.64 5.30
CA ASN A 146 24.53 6.30 4.02
C ASN A 146 24.25 7.31 2.88
N GLY A 147 23.49 8.38 3.17
CA GLY A 147 23.17 9.44 2.21
C GLY A 147 22.00 9.11 1.27
N LYS A 148 21.43 7.90 1.34
CA LYS A 148 20.25 7.47 0.57
C LYS A 148 18.95 7.92 1.25
N TYR A 149 17.85 7.88 0.52
CA TYR A 149 16.53 8.24 1.02
C TYR A 149 15.62 7.01 1.12
N PHE A 150 14.78 6.97 2.14
CA PHE A 150 13.99 5.77 2.44
C PHE A 150 12.50 6.06 2.53
N THR A 151 11.69 5.12 2.06
CA THR A 151 10.24 5.12 2.22
C THR A 151 9.71 3.70 2.33
N THR A 152 8.42 3.53 2.57
CA THR A 152 7.74 2.23 2.47
C THR A 152 6.72 2.27 1.36
N LEU A 153 6.46 1.11 0.76
CA LEU A 153 5.40 0.95 -0.23
C LEU A 153 4.68 -0.38 -0.03
N TYR A 154 3.39 -0.38 -0.35
CA TYR A 154 2.60 -1.57 -0.54
C TYR A 154 1.65 -1.39 -1.73
N THR A 155 1.63 -2.38 -2.62
CA THR A 155 0.73 -2.43 -3.78
C THR A 155 0.12 -3.82 -3.90
N ASP A 156 -1.11 -3.89 -4.40
CA ASP A 156 -1.82 -5.16 -4.65
C ASP A 156 -1.42 -5.81 -5.99
N PHE A 157 -0.54 -5.14 -6.75
CA PHE A 157 0.01 -5.58 -8.03
C PHE A 157 1.54 -5.60 -7.97
N PRO A 158 2.19 -6.45 -8.78
CA PRO A 158 3.64 -6.56 -8.82
C PRO A 158 4.27 -5.36 -9.56
N MET A 159 5.52 -5.05 -9.23
CA MET A 159 6.25 -3.92 -9.81
C MET A 159 7.66 -4.33 -10.23
N LYS A 160 8.09 -3.92 -11.42
CA LYS A 160 9.50 -3.97 -11.83
C LYS A 160 10.21 -2.72 -11.35
N VAL A 161 11.40 -2.88 -10.79
CA VAL A 161 12.27 -1.75 -10.43
C VAL A 161 12.94 -1.19 -11.68
N VAL A 162 12.71 0.09 -12.00
CA VAL A 162 13.24 0.72 -13.23
C VAL A 162 14.55 1.45 -12.96
N ASP A 163 14.59 2.27 -11.91
CA ASP A 163 15.76 3.07 -11.55
C ASP A 163 16.60 2.40 -10.45
N ASN A 164 17.60 3.11 -9.90
CA ASN A 164 18.49 2.56 -8.86
C ASN A 164 17.80 2.58 -7.49
N ILE A 165 16.88 1.64 -7.30
CA ILE A 165 16.14 1.44 -6.06
C ILE A 165 16.45 0.04 -5.55
N ASN A 166 16.66 -0.09 -4.25
CA ASN A 166 16.69 -1.38 -3.59
C ASN A 166 15.42 -1.55 -2.75
N ALA A 167 14.80 -2.73 -2.83
CA ALA A 167 13.63 -3.09 -2.04
C ALA A 167 13.97 -4.15 -1.01
N TYR A 168 13.50 -3.94 0.21
CA TYR A 168 13.80 -4.78 1.35
C TYR A 168 12.51 -5.22 2.05
N ILE A 169 12.47 -6.49 2.45
CA ILE A 169 11.50 -7.01 3.42
C ILE A 169 12.11 -6.96 4.81
N VAL A 170 11.28 -7.12 5.85
CA VAL A 170 11.78 -7.37 7.21
C VAL A 170 11.50 -8.82 7.55
N GLU A 171 12.53 -9.60 7.89
CA GLU A 171 12.36 -11.02 8.24
C GLU A 171 12.12 -11.23 9.74
N SER A 172 12.70 -10.37 10.59
CA SER A 172 12.57 -10.47 12.04
C SER A 172 12.90 -9.16 12.76
N ILE A 173 12.77 -9.18 14.09
CA ILE A 173 13.27 -8.12 14.98
C ILE A 173 14.38 -8.75 15.81
N GLY A 174 15.57 -8.14 15.81
CA GLY A 174 16.70 -8.64 16.58
C GLY A 174 16.39 -8.67 18.08
N THR A 175 16.86 -9.71 18.78
CA THR A 175 16.51 -9.97 20.18
C THR A 175 17.69 -9.86 21.14
N THR A 176 18.92 -9.84 20.62
CA THR A 176 20.16 -9.91 21.40
C THR A 176 21.22 -8.95 20.88
N GLY A 177 22.20 -8.61 21.73
CA GLY A 177 23.37 -7.83 21.34
C GLY A 177 23.04 -6.46 20.74
N ALA A 178 23.84 -6.05 19.76
CA ALA A 178 23.70 -4.77 19.07
C ALA A 178 22.46 -4.71 18.16
N GLU A 179 21.96 -5.85 17.71
CA GLU A 179 20.75 -5.99 16.88
C GLU A 179 19.45 -5.94 17.68
N LYS A 180 19.52 -5.98 19.03
CA LYS A 180 18.33 -6.00 19.87
C LYS A 180 17.44 -4.78 19.60
N GLY A 181 16.24 -5.04 19.08
CA GLY A 181 15.27 -4.02 18.70
C GLY A 181 15.40 -3.49 17.27
N TYR A 182 16.36 -3.95 16.47
CA TYR A 182 16.47 -3.52 15.08
C TYR A 182 15.68 -4.45 14.17
N ALA A 183 14.94 -3.87 13.24
CA ALA A 183 14.31 -4.61 12.16
C ALA A 183 15.40 -5.23 11.27
N GLN A 184 15.37 -6.54 11.08
CA GLN A 184 16.33 -7.28 10.26
C GLN A 184 15.84 -7.28 8.81
N CYS A 185 16.46 -6.43 7.99
CA CYS A 185 16.03 -6.18 6.63
C CYS A 185 16.81 -7.04 5.63
N LYS A 186 16.08 -7.69 4.71
CA LYS A 186 16.66 -8.47 3.63
C LYS A 186 16.29 -7.89 2.28
N LYS A 187 17.29 -7.70 1.43
CA LYS A 187 17.10 -7.22 0.06
C LYS A 187 16.42 -8.31 -0.78
N ILE A 188 15.36 -7.94 -1.50
CA ILE A 188 14.61 -8.87 -2.36
C ILE A 188 14.59 -8.47 -3.82
N ALA A 189 14.86 -7.20 -4.13
CA ALA A 189 14.86 -6.70 -5.48
C ALA A 189 15.78 -5.48 -5.59
N SER A 190 16.46 -5.37 -6.72
CA SER A 190 17.21 -4.20 -7.17
C SER A 190 16.73 -3.81 -8.58
N LYS A 191 17.45 -2.90 -9.24
CA LYS A 191 17.14 -2.51 -10.63
C LYS A 191 16.94 -3.72 -11.55
N ASN A 192 15.85 -3.68 -12.32
CA ASN A 192 15.32 -4.71 -13.22
C ASN A 192 14.65 -5.93 -12.56
N ASP A 193 14.77 -6.10 -11.25
CA ASP A 193 14.06 -7.17 -10.55
C ASP A 193 12.58 -6.83 -10.37
N ILE A 194 11.80 -7.85 -10.04
CA ILE A 194 10.36 -7.74 -9.78
C ILE A 194 10.11 -7.86 -8.29
N ILE A 195 9.41 -6.87 -7.74
CA ILE A 195 8.75 -6.94 -6.43
C ILE A 195 7.39 -7.62 -6.66
N PRO A 196 7.12 -8.77 -6.01
CA PRO A 196 5.83 -9.45 -6.14
C PRO A 196 4.67 -8.60 -5.64
N ALA A 197 3.46 -8.91 -6.12
CA ALA A 197 2.23 -8.32 -5.60
C ALA A 197 2.11 -8.54 -4.08
N GLN A 198 1.36 -7.68 -3.40
CA GLN A 198 1.05 -7.85 -1.97
C GLN A 198 2.28 -7.97 -1.07
N THR A 199 3.42 -7.41 -1.50
CA THR A 199 4.67 -7.47 -0.74
C THR A 199 4.94 -6.10 -0.11
N PRO A 200 4.70 -5.93 1.21
CA PRO A 200 5.07 -4.71 1.90
C PRO A 200 6.58 -4.58 2.00
N ILE A 201 7.12 -3.42 1.63
CA ILE A 201 8.57 -3.22 1.50
C ILE A 201 9.04 -1.89 2.10
N VAL A 202 10.33 -1.85 2.44
CA VAL A 202 11.12 -0.62 2.57
C VAL A 202 11.88 -0.41 1.27
N LEU A 203 11.82 0.80 0.74
CA LEU A 203 12.54 1.23 -0.46
C LEU A 203 13.70 2.14 -0.06
N GLU A 204 14.87 1.88 -0.65
CA GLU A 204 16.05 2.74 -0.63
C GLU A 204 16.21 3.40 -2.00
N CYS A 205 16.27 4.72 -2.02
CA CYS A 205 16.28 5.56 -3.21
C CYS A 205 17.50 6.48 -3.23
N GLU A 206 17.98 6.81 -4.42
CA GLU A 206 19.09 7.76 -4.61
C GLU A 206 18.68 9.21 -4.33
N THR A 207 17.44 9.56 -4.62
CA THR A 207 16.94 10.93 -4.55
C THR A 207 15.52 10.98 -3.96
N THR A 208 15.02 12.18 -3.71
CA THR A 208 13.61 12.41 -3.35
C THR A 208 12.70 12.57 -4.58
N ALA A 209 13.25 12.69 -5.78
CA ALA A 209 12.49 12.94 -7.00
C ALA A 209 11.88 11.64 -7.54
N SER A 210 10.55 11.60 -7.67
CA SER A 210 9.80 10.46 -8.19
C SER A 210 10.25 10.04 -9.59
N ALA A 211 10.61 11.00 -10.45
CA ALA A 211 11.10 10.75 -11.81
C ALA A 211 12.44 9.97 -11.86
N SER A 212 13.17 9.90 -10.75
CA SER A 212 14.42 9.15 -10.61
C SER A 212 14.28 7.90 -9.74
N ASN A 213 13.05 7.59 -9.32
CA ASN A 213 12.70 6.47 -8.44
C ASN A 213 11.51 5.71 -9.04
N ARG A 214 11.59 5.34 -10.32
CA ARG A 214 10.48 4.76 -11.06
C ARG A 214 10.31 3.25 -10.78
N LEU A 215 9.05 2.85 -10.72
CA LEU A 215 8.59 1.48 -10.60
C LEU A 215 7.53 1.25 -11.69
N LEU A 216 7.60 0.12 -12.39
CA LEU A 216 6.68 -0.22 -13.48
C LEU A 216 5.68 -1.28 -13.00
N PRO A 217 4.38 -0.98 -12.89
CA PRO A 217 3.35 -1.98 -12.62
C PRO A 217 3.36 -3.07 -13.69
N LEU A 218 3.19 -4.33 -13.29
CA LEU A 218 3.15 -5.48 -14.19
C LEU A 218 1.88 -6.30 -13.98
N ALA A 219 1.49 -7.06 -15.01
CA ALA A 219 0.55 -8.17 -14.88
C ALA A 219 1.36 -9.47 -14.69
N ASN A 220 1.63 -9.83 -13.45
CA ASN A 220 2.49 -10.95 -13.05
C ASN A 220 1.86 -11.74 -11.90
N THR A 221 2.25 -13.00 -11.72
CA THR A 221 1.75 -13.90 -10.66
C THR A 221 2.86 -14.44 -9.75
N THR A 222 4.01 -13.75 -9.64
CA THR A 222 5.08 -14.16 -8.73
C THR A 222 4.55 -14.15 -7.30
N PRO A 223 4.73 -15.23 -6.53
CA PRO A 223 4.24 -15.29 -5.16
C PRO A 223 5.02 -14.35 -4.24
N ALA A 224 4.34 -13.75 -3.28
CA ALA A 224 4.95 -12.93 -2.24
C ALA A 224 5.86 -13.76 -1.31
N PRO A 225 6.98 -13.21 -0.82
CA PRO A 225 7.82 -13.86 0.18
C PRO A 225 7.04 -14.14 1.47
N THR A 226 7.16 -15.36 2.02
CA THR A 226 6.41 -15.79 3.22
C THR A 226 7.08 -15.41 4.54
N ASN A 227 8.36 -15.06 4.49
CA ASN A 227 9.21 -14.68 5.61
C ASN A 227 9.10 -13.19 5.99
N ASN A 228 8.24 -12.41 5.33
CA ASN A 228 8.11 -10.98 5.60
C ASN A 228 7.17 -10.71 6.79
N ILE A 229 7.68 -10.07 7.83
CA ILE A 229 6.90 -9.69 9.02
C ILE A 229 6.23 -8.31 8.90
N LEU A 230 6.54 -7.55 7.84
CA LEU A 230 5.82 -6.31 7.55
C LEU A 230 4.34 -6.60 7.29
N LYS A 231 3.52 -5.66 7.72
CA LYS A 231 2.09 -5.55 7.43
C LYS A 231 1.85 -4.29 6.65
N ALA A 232 0.71 -4.22 5.97
CA ALA A 232 0.34 -3.05 5.19
C ALA A 232 -1.16 -2.95 5.04
N VAL A 233 -1.58 -1.79 4.57
CA VAL A 233 -2.95 -1.51 4.16
C VAL A 233 -2.92 -0.91 2.76
N PHE A 234 -3.83 -1.36 1.90
CA PHE A 234 -3.94 -0.81 0.54
C PHE A 234 -4.66 0.55 0.57
N PHE A 235 -5.79 0.61 1.28
CA PHE A 235 -6.56 1.83 1.53
C PHE A 235 -6.31 2.36 2.95
N ASP A 236 -6.77 3.58 3.22
CA ASP A 236 -6.75 4.16 4.57
C ASP A 236 -7.53 3.25 5.53
N GLU A 237 -6.93 2.93 6.67
CA GLU A 237 -7.54 2.07 7.68
C GLU A 237 -7.36 2.65 9.09
N ALA A 238 -8.39 2.54 9.92
CA ALA A 238 -8.35 3.04 11.28
C ALA A 238 -7.38 2.20 12.13
N LYS A 239 -6.49 2.85 12.90
CA LYS A 239 -5.46 2.17 13.69
C LYS A 239 -6.05 1.12 14.66
N ASN A 240 -7.23 1.40 15.22
CA ASN A 240 -7.90 0.52 16.17
C ASN A 240 -8.46 -0.77 15.56
N THR A 241 -8.67 -0.85 14.24
CA THR A 241 -9.05 -2.10 13.56
C THR A 241 -7.83 -3.00 13.34
N ILE A 242 -6.64 -2.40 13.25
CA ILE A 242 -5.37 -3.09 13.02
C ILE A 242 -4.73 -3.55 14.34
N GLU A 243 -4.74 -2.70 15.37
CA GLU A 243 -4.17 -2.98 16.70
C GLU A 243 -5.03 -3.98 17.50
N THR A 244 -4.92 -5.26 17.13
CA THR A 244 -5.64 -6.38 17.76
C THR A 244 -4.68 -7.25 18.59
N ALA A 245 -5.25 -8.06 19.48
CA ALA A 245 -4.51 -9.05 20.28
C ALA A 245 -3.30 -8.49 21.08
N GLY A 246 -3.40 -7.24 21.57
CA GLY A 246 -2.33 -6.61 22.33
C GLY A 246 -1.12 -6.18 21.50
N LYS A 247 -1.24 -6.13 20.17
CA LYS A 247 -0.19 -5.59 19.28
C LYS A 247 -0.39 -4.11 19.02
N THR A 248 0.71 -3.43 18.76
CA THR A 248 0.75 -1.99 18.48
C THR A 248 1.48 -1.73 17.18
N VAL A 249 1.00 -0.75 16.43
CA VAL A 249 1.56 -0.35 15.15
C VAL A 249 2.88 0.40 15.35
N ARG A 250 3.84 0.09 14.48
CA ARG A 250 5.09 0.82 14.32
C ARG A 250 5.25 1.22 12.87
N VAL A 251 5.31 2.53 12.61
CA VAL A 251 5.46 3.07 11.25
C VAL A 251 6.92 3.41 10.96
N PHE A 252 7.31 3.29 9.71
CA PHE A 252 8.64 3.67 9.27
C PHE A 252 8.81 5.19 9.35
N ASN A 253 9.81 5.64 10.11
CA ASN A 253 10.08 7.05 10.35
C ASN A 253 11.55 7.25 10.75
N ILE A 254 11.93 8.49 11.03
CA ILE A 254 13.25 8.86 11.54
C ILE A 254 13.17 9.36 12.98
N ASN A 255 14.11 8.94 13.83
CA ASN A 255 14.35 9.50 15.14
C ASN A 255 15.19 10.77 14.96
N PRO A 256 14.70 11.94 15.43
CA PRO A 256 15.40 13.21 15.24
C PRO A 256 16.69 13.33 16.07
N LYS A 257 16.97 12.37 16.97
CA LYS A 257 18.16 12.41 17.83
C LYS A 257 19.41 11.94 17.06
N PRO A 258 20.47 12.77 16.97
CA PRO A 258 21.66 12.45 16.18
C PRO A 258 22.53 11.33 16.76
N ALA A 259 22.39 11.00 18.05
CA ALA A 259 23.19 10.00 18.75
C ALA A 259 22.71 8.55 18.54
N VAL A 260 21.69 8.31 17.71
CA VAL A 260 21.16 6.95 17.47
C VAL A 260 22.00 6.26 16.41
N ARG A 261 22.31 4.97 16.60
CA ARG A 261 23.11 4.15 15.65
C ARG A 261 22.50 4.18 14.25
N ASN A 262 21.22 3.88 14.12
CA ASN A 262 20.44 4.12 12.92
C ASN A 262 19.19 4.96 13.24
N PRO A 263 19.10 6.23 12.79
CA PRO A 263 17.96 7.06 13.11
C PRO A 263 16.69 6.60 12.39
N LEU A 264 16.77 5.88 11.27
CA LEU A 264 15.60 5.38 10.57
C LEU A 264 15.18 4.02 11.10
N GLY A 265 13.89 3.80 11.30
CA GLY A 265 13.35 2.56 11.86
C GLY A 265 11.84 2.59 11.99
N PHE A 266 11.28 1.59 12.69
CA PHE A 266 9.85 1.45 12.90
C PHE A 266 9.45 1.96 14.29
N TYR A 267 8.89 3.16 14.35
CA TYR A 267 8.57 3.87 15.58
C TYR A 267 7.09 3.84 15.93
N ARG A 268 6.75 4.02 17.21
CA ARG A 268 5.36 4.08 17.69
C ARG A 268 4.55 5.10 16.89
N TYR A 269 3.38 4.67 16.41
CA TYR A 269 2.48 5.56 15.69
C TYR A 269 1.45 6.22 16.61
N SER A 270 1.49 7.55 16.67
CA SER A 270 0.58 8.34 17.51
C SER A 270 -0.72 8.73 16.80
N GLY A 271 -0.80 8.61 15.47
CA GLY A 271 -2.01 8.94 14.71
C GLY A 271 -3.14 7.93 14.90
N THR A 272 -4.28 8.22 14.28
CA THR A 272 -5.51 7.42 14.36
C THR A 272 -5.82 6.63 13.09
N ILE A 273 -5.23 7.00 11.95
CA ILE A 273 -5.46 6.38 10.63
C ILE A 273 -4.13 6.00 10.01
N ILE A 274 -3.98 4.74 9.61
CA ILE A 274 -2.86 4.30 8.77
C ILE A 274 -3.20 4.62 7.33
N LYS A 275 -2.36 5.44 6.70
CA LYS A 275 -2.55 5.81 5.30
C LYS A 275 -2.29 4.64 4.36
N GLY A 276 -3.07 4.55 3.29
CA GLY A 276 -2.95 3.54 2.25
C GLY A 276 -1.56 3.46 1.62
N ASN A 277 -1.27 2.33 1.00
CA ASN A 277 -0.01 1.99 0.34
C ASN A 277 1.24 2.05 1.23
N ARG A 278 1.09 1.89 2.55
CA ARG A 278 2.22 1.95 3.51
C ARG A 278 2.47 0.62 4.20
N ALA A 279 3.75 0.32 4.42
CA ALA A 279 4.18 -0.80 5.23
C ALA A 279 4.48 -0.37 6.68
N PHE A 280 4.21 -1.26 7.63
CA PHE A 280 4.41 -1.07 9.06
C PHE A 280 4.68 -2.41 9.76
N LEU A 281 5.08 -2.36 11.03
CA LEU A 281 5.19 -3.55 11.87
C LEU A 281 4.07 -3.58 12.90
N LEU A 282 3.63 -4.79 13.26
CA LEU A 282 2.79 -5.06 14.42
C LEU A 282 3.62 -5.75 15.50
N VAL A 283 3.80 -5.08 16.63
CA VAL A 283 4.66 -5.54 17.72
C VAL A 283 3.88 -5.61 19.02
N ASP A 284 4.08 -6.66 19.81
CA ASP A 284 3.43 -6.82 21.11
C ASP A 284 3.63 -5.59 22.00
N ALA A 285 2.54 -5.05 22.55
CA ALA A 285 2.54 -3.85 23.38
C ALA A 285 3.43 -4.01 24.62
N ASN A 286 3.45 -5.24 25.16
CA ASN A 286 4.19 -5.62 26.36
C ASN A 286 5.64 -6.03 26.09
N ALA A 287 6.12 -5.96 24.84
CA ALA A 287 7.56 -5.91 24.54
C ALA A 287 8.13 -4.55 25.00
N SER A 288 7.97 -4.27 26.29
CA SER A 288 8.39 -3.08 26.99
C SER A 288 9.88 -3.20 27.27
N GLY A 289 10.73 -2.85 26.29
CA GLY A 289 12.17 -2.79 26.53
C GLY A 289 13.05 -2.75 25.28
N SER A 290 12.59 -3.24 24.13
CA SER A 290 13.27 -2.96 22.87
C SER A 290 12.84 -1.59 22.39
N LYS A 291 13.65 -0.59 22.73
CA LYS A 291 13.93 0.51 21.81
C LYS A 291 14.01 -0.06 20.39
N LEU A 292 12.93 0.08 19.60
CA LEU A 292 12.99 -0.18 18.17
C LEU A 292 13.69 1.02 17.53
N ASP A 293 14.96 1.19 17.88
CA ASP A 293 15.78 2.39 17.63
C ASP A 293 16.62 2.21 16.35
N GLY A 294 16.01 1.65 15.30
CA GLY A 294 16.61 1.60 13.98
C GLY A 294 16.18 0.41 13.12
N TYR A 295 16.67 0.37 11.88
CA TYR A 295 16.72 -0.82 11.04
C TYR A 295 18.18 -1.31 10.93
N ASP A 296 18.38 -2.59 10.61
CA ASP A 296 19.69 -3.15 10.26
C ASP A 296 19.60 -3.76 8.87
N MET A 297 20.47 -3.34 7.96
CA MET A 297 20.49 -3.86 6.58
C MET A 297 21.63 -4.84 6.48
N GLU A 298 21.37 -6.03 5.91
CA GLU A 298 22.37 -7.11 5.75
C GLU A 298 23.68 -6.72 5.02
N GLU A 299 23.79 -5.51 4.46
CA GLU A 299 24.94 -5.05 3.67
C GLU A 299 25.54 -3.69 4.07
N GLU A 300 25.19 -3.10 5.23
CA GLU A 300 26.08 -2.08 5.80
C GLU A 300 27.24 -2.84 6.43
N GLY A 301 28.29 -3.05 5.62
CA GLY A 301 29.51 -3.73 6.02
C GLY A 301 29.88 -3.31 7.44
N THR A 302 29.85 -4.28 8.34
CA THR A 302 30.33 -4.12 9.71
C THR A 302 31.81 -3.78 9.62
N ALA A 303 32.12 -2.50 9.46
CA ALA A 303 33.37 -2.01 9.99
C ALA A 303 33.24 -2.29 11.49
N ASP A 304 34.05 -3.22 11.99
CA ASP A 304 34.16 -3.58 13.41
C ASP A 304 34.69 -2.38 14.23
N GLY A 305 33.94 -1.28 14.20
CA GLY A 305 34.15 -0.10 15.00
C GLY A 305 33.78 -0.43 16.44
N ILE A 306 34.61 0.03 17.37
CA ILE A 306 34.30 -0.07 18.80
C ILE A 306 33.13 0.87 19.07
N ASP A 307 31.93 0.30 19.21
CA ASP A 307 30.68 1.05 19.39
C ASP A 307 30.52 1.67 20.79
N GLU A 308 31.25 1.17 21.80
CA GLU A 308 31.19 1.72 23.15
C GLU A 308 32.47 1.43 23.96
N VAL A 309 33.12 2.47 24.50
CA VAL A 309 34.17 2.32 25.52
C VAL A 309 33.47 2.22 26.87
N THR A 310 33.23 1.00 27.35
CA THR A 310 32.72 0.78 28.69
C THR A 310 33.76 1.26 29.72
N THR A 311 33.36 2.15 30.62
CA THR A 311 34.18 2.63 31.76
C THR A 311 34.21 1.61 32.91
N ALA A 312 34.29 0.32 32.58
CA ALA A 312 34.52 -0.69 33.59
C ALA A 312 35.93 -0.49 34.15
N THR A 313 36.04 -0.09 35.42
CA THR A 313 37.29 -0.14 36.17
C THR A 313 37.77 -1.58 36.17
N VAL A 314 38.81 -1.87 35.39
CA VAL A 314 39.54 -3.13 35.52
C VAL A 314 40.30 -3.03 36.83
N GLU A 315 39.95 -3.87 37.81
CA GLU A 315 40.77 -4.04 39.01
C GLU A 315 42.15 -4.53 38.57
N THR A 316 43.09 -3.60 38.48
CA THR A 316 44.48 -3.93 38.21
C THR A 316 45.09 -4.37 39.53
N ALA A 317 45.39 -5.66 39.63
CA ALA A 317 46.28 -6.14 40.69
C ALA A 317 47.58 -5.32 40.66
N THR A 318 48.20 -5.13 41.82
CA THR A 318 49.40 -4.27 42.01
C THR A 318 50.59 -4.65 41.10
N ASN A 319 50.54 -5.81 40.43
CA ASN A 319 51.53 -6.33 39.49
C ASN A 319 50.96 -6.65 38.08
N ALA A 320 49.94 -5.92 37.61
CA ALA A 320 49.36 -6.15 36.29
C ALA A 320 50.41 -5.99 35.17
N VAL A 321 50.48 -6.97 34.27
CA VAL A 321 51.37 -6.95 33.10
C VAL A 321 50.64 -6.34 31.92
N TYR A 322 51.26 -5.35 31.28
CA TYR A 322 50.70 -4.64 30.13
C TYR A 322 51.36 -5.12 28.83
N TYR A 323 50.56 -5.24 27.78
CA TYR A 323 51.05 -5.47 26.43
C TYR A 323 50.54 -4.37 25.49
N ASP A 324 51.35 -3.98 24.51
CA ASP A 324 50.88 -3.15 23.40
C ASP A 324 50.03 -3.95 22.40
N LEU A 325 49.50 -3.27 21.38
CA LEU A 325 48.64 -3.90 20.37
C LEU A 325 49.38 -4.90 19.47
N GLN A 326 50.70 -4.91 19.52
CA GLN A 326 51.58 -5.85 18.82
C GLN A 326 51.97 -7.04 19.71
N GLY A 327 51.45 -7.11 20.94
CA GLY A 327 51.71 -8.21 21.88
C GLY A 327 53.07 -8.12 22.58
N ARG A 328 53.75 -6.96 22.54
CA ARG A 328 55.00 -6.75 23.27
C ARG A 328 54.69 -6.27 24.68
N ARG A 329 55.42 -6.78 25.67
CA ARG A 329 55.28 -6.36 27.06
C ARG A 329 55.76 -4.91 27.24
N VAL A 330 55.01 -4.13 28.02
CA VAL A 330 55.28 -2.73 28.34
C VAL A 330 55.35 -2.58 29.85
N ASP A 331 56.52 -2.20 30.38
CA ASP A 331 56.70 -2.10 31.84
C ASP A 331 56.15 -0.79 32.43
N HIS A 332 56.10 0.29 31.64
CA HIS A 332 55.60 1.60 32.06
C HIS A 332 54.59 2.16 31.05
N PRO A 333 53.32 1.74 31.12
CA PRO A 333 52.29 2.28 30.24
C PRO A 333 52.06 3.77 30.55
N VAL A 334 51.99 4.59 29.49
CA VAL A 334 51.79 6.05 29.60
C VAL A 334 50.35 6.41 29.22
N ARG A 335 50.11 6.97 28.03
CA ARG A 335 48.78 7.18 27.48
C ARG A 335 48.61 6.32 26.24
N GLY A 336 47.53 5.55 26.18
CA GLY A 336 47.28 4.68 25.03
C GLY A 336 46.41 3.48 25.35
N ILE A 337 46.28 2.61 24.34
CA ILE A 337 45.51 1.37 24.42
C ILE A 337 46.47 0.22 24.69
N TYR A 338 46.18 -0.56 25.73
CA TYR A 338 46.97 -1.71 26.16
C TYR A 338 46.10 -2.94 26.34
N ILE A 339 46.70 -4.12 26.39
CA ILE A 339 46.06 -5.37 26.74
C ILE A 339 46.52 -5.77 28.14
N VAL A 340 45.57 -5.98 29.06
CA VAL A 340 45.79 -6.44 30.43
C VAL A 340 44.80 -7.58 30.72
N ASN A 341 45.30 -8.74 31.14
CA ASN A 341 44.47 -9.94 31.40
C ASN A 341 43.53 -10.30 30.22
N GLY A 342 44.03 -10.16 28.98
CA GLY A 342 43.26 -10.45 27.76
C GLY A 342 42.19 -9.42 27.40
N LYS A 343 42.09 -8.29 28.12
CA LYS A 343 41.14 -7.21 27.84
C LYS A 343 41.86 -5.95 27.38
N LYS A 344 41.26 -5.22 26.44
CA LYS A 344 41.73 -3.89 26.01
C LYS A 344 41.42 -2.87 27.11
N VAL A 345 42.41 -2.08 27.52
CA VAL A 345 42.32 -1.05 28.55
C VAL A 345 42.89 0.25 27.99
N ILE A 346 42.25 1.38 28.30
CA ILE A 346 42.75 2.71 27.95
C ILE A 346 43.39 3.34 29.18
N ILE A 347 44.68 3.65 29.10
CA ILE A 347 45.37 4.45 30.11
C ILE A 347 45.34 5.91 29.64
N LYS A 348 44.78 6.79 30.48
CA LYS A 348 44.50 8.21 30.17
C LYS A 348 45.56 9.16 30.68
#